data_AF-A0A1H2KA38-F1
#
_entry.id   AF-A0A1H2KA38-F1
#
_cell.length_a   1.000
_cell.length_b   1.000
_cell.length_c   1.000
_cell.angle_alpha   90.00
_cell.angle_beta   90.00
_cell.angle_gamma   90.00
#
_symmetry.space_group_name_H-M   'P 1'
#
loop_
_entity.id
_entity.type
_entity.pdbx_description
1 polymer ?
#
loop_
_entity_poly.entity_id
_entity_poly.type
_entity_poly.pdbx_seq_one_letter_code
_entity_poly.pdbx_strand_id
1 'polypeptide(L)'
;MNSINSTVFVPGPGQLKRCRGCSELMFFAVTRDGRSIPVDHKPASDGNLAVAPLQDGEKLPRATVVTPGQAAGMRAAGVPVFSPHFASCPEADSFRRRGRARGARQKGRPR
;
A
#
# COMPACT_ATOMS: atom_id res chain seq x y z
N MET A 1 28.94 14.14 -4.68
CA MET A 1 27.51 13.97 -4.35
C MET A 1 27.00 12.73 -5.09
N ASN A 2 26.95 11.57 -4.44
CA ASN A 2 26.42 10.36 -5.08
C ASN A 2 24.90 10.38 -5.01
N SER A 3 24.25 10.83 -6.07
CA SER A 3 22.82 10.61 -6.31
C SER A 3 22.58 9.11 -6.44
N ILE A 4 22.17 8.49 -5.34
CA ILE A 4 21.64 7.12 -5.38
C ILE A 4 20.35 7.23 -6.20
N ASN A 5 20.40 6.73 -7.44
CA ASN A 5 19.22 6.43 -8.25
C ASN A 5 18.28 5.57 -7.42
N SER A 6 17.37 6.20 -6.68
CA SER A 6 16.51 5.51 -5.73
C SER A 6 15.35 4.89 -6.49
N THR A 7 15.63 3.80 -7.20
CA THR A 7 14.63 2.92 -7.82
C THR A 7 13.74 2.23 -6.79
N VAL A 8 14.10 2.34 -5.51
CA VAL A 8 13.40 1.75 -4.38
C VAL A 8 12.54 2.80 -3.68
N PHE A 9 11.25 2.51 -3.53
CA PHE A 9 10.35 3.32 -2.72
C PHE A 9 10.64 3.13 -1.23
N VAL A 10 10.86 4.26 -0.54
CA VAL A 10 10.95 4.33 0.92
C VAL A 10 9.94 5.36 1.42
N PRO A 11 8.96 4.99 2.26
CA PRO A 11 7.94 5.93 2.71
C PRO A 11 8.56 6.99 3.64
N GLY A 12 8.34 8.27 3.31
CA GLY A 12 8.78 9.39 4.14
C GLY A 12 7.89 9.61 5.37
N PRO A 13 8.36 10.39 6.38
CA PRO A 13 7.63 10.59 7.64
C PRO A 13 6.24 11.23 7.46
N GLY A 14 6.03 12.05 6.42
CA GLY A 14 4.72 12.64 6.10
C GLY A 14 3.72 11.68 5.43
N GLN A 15 4.20 10.53 4.92
CA GLN A 15 3.38 9.54 4.22
C GLN A 15 2.88 8.42 5.15
N LEU A 16 3.56 8.23 6.28
CA LEU A 16 3.19 7.23 7.28
C LEU A 16 1.97 7.66 8.08
N LYS A 17 1.08 6.71 8.32
CA LYS A 17 -0.14 6.84 9.13
C LYS A 17 -0.22 5.66 10.08
N ARG A 18 -0.80 5.87 11.26
CA ARG A 18 -1.15 4.77 12.16
C ARG A 18 -2.49 4.17 11.75
N CYS A 19 -2.55 2.85 11.68
CA CYS A 19 -3.80 2.13 11.52
C CYS A 19 -4.72 2.42 12.72
N ARG A 20 -6.00 2.69 12.47
CA ARG A 20 -6.97 2.98 13.53
C ARG A 20 -7.42 1.74 14.31
N GLY A 21 -7.03 0.54 13.86
CA GLY A 21 -7.40 -0.74 14.47
C GLY A 21 -6.24 -1.29 15.30
N CYS A 22 -5.13 -1.61 14.65
CA CYS A 22 -3.96 -2.20 15.31
C CYS A 22 -2.86 -1.19 15.70
N SER A 23 -3.01 0.10 15.38
CA SER A 23 -2.02 1.16 15.68
C SER A 23 -0.65 1.04 14.98
N GLU A 24 -0.43 0.01 14.16
CA GLU A 24 0.79 -0.14 13.37
C GLU A 24 0.92 0.93 12.27
N LEU A 25 2.17 1.19 11.86
CA LEU A 25 2.49 2.13 10.80
C LEU A 25 2.23 1.49 9.42
N MET A 26 1.47 2.22 8.62
CA MET A 26 1.13 1.92 7.25
C MET A 26 1.23 3.20 6.41
N PHE A 27 1.27 3.07 5.09
CA PHE A 27 1.05 4.18 4.17
C PHE A 27 -0.09 3.81 3.21
N PHE A 28 -0.61 4.82 2.50
CA PHE A 28 -1.56 4.58 1.43
C PHE A 28 -0.86 4.61 0.09
N ALA A 29 -1.17 3.63 -0.74
CA ALA A 29 -0.78 3.59 -2.15
C ALA A 29 -2.02 3.62 -3.03
N VAL A 30 -1.85 3.87 -4.32
CA VAL A 30 -2.89 3.74 -5.33
C VAL A 30 -2.62 2.54 -6.21
N THR A 31 -3.64 1.71 -6.39
CA THR A 31 -3.64 0.60 -7.34
C THR A 31 -3.70 1.10 -8.77
N ARG A 32 -3.48 0.20 -9.74
CA ARG A 32 -3.59 0.51 -11.17
C ARG A 32 -4.97 1.07 -11.56
N ASP A 33 -6.04 0.63 -10.90
CA ASP A 33 -7.42 1.10 -11.10
C ASP A 33 -7.76 2.36 -10.28
N GLY A 34 -6.76 3.01 -9.68
CA GLY A 34 -6.91 4.27 -8.96
C GLY A 34 -7.51 4.14 -7.55
N ARG A 35 -7.71 2.91 -7.04
CA ARG A 35 -8.20 2.69 -5.68
C ARG A 35 -7.07 2.83 -4.68
N SER A 36 -7.32 3.59 -3.62
CA SER A 36 -6.39 3.67 -2.49
C SER A 36 -6.40 2.37 -1.69
N ILE A 37 -5.21 1.85 -1.39
CA ILE A 37 -5.01 0.65 -0.56
C ILE A 37 -4.06 0.97 0.60
N PRO A 38 -4.30 0.42 1.81
CA PRO A 38 -3.35 0.50 2.90
C PRO A 38 -2.24 -0.54 2.72
N VAL A 39 -0.99 -0.14 2.92
CA VAL A 39 0.22 -0.96 2.72
C VAL A 39 1.07 -0.88 3.99
N ASP A 40 1.63 -2.01 4.41
CA ASP A 40 2.54 -2.07 5.56
C ASP A 40 3.78 -1.21 5.32
N HIS A 41 4.23 -0.46 6.33
CA HIS A 41 5.43 0.37 6.16
C HIS A 41 6.72 -0.45 5.99
N LYS A 42 6.76 -1.67 6.55
CA LYS A 42 7.91 -2.57 6.44
C LYS A 42 7.74 -3.45 5.21
N PRO A 43 8.81 -3.64 4.41
CA PRO A 43 8.86 -4.72 3.44
C PRO A 43 8.64 -6.07 4.13
N ALA A 44 8.01 -7.00 3.42
CA ALA A 44 7.71 -8.32 3.92
C ALA A 44 8.33 -9.39 3.00
N SER A 45 8.92 -10.43 3.59
CA SER A 45 9.55 -11.53 2.84
C SER A 45 8.53 -12.34 2.03
N ASP A 46 7.27 -12.31 2.42
CA ASP A 46 6.11 -12.92 1.75
C ASP A 46 5.22 -11.90 1.03
N GLY A 47 5.62 -10.62 1.02
CA GLY A 47 4.87 -9.54 0.37
C GLY A 47 4.76 -9.69 -1.14
N ASN A 48 3.68 -9.13 -1.70
CA ASN A 48 3.33 -9.24 -3.12
C ASN A 48 3.04 -7.89 -3.78
N LEU A 49 3.41 -6.78 -3.15
CA LEU A 49 3.26 -5.44 -3.71
C LEU A 49 4.62 -4.84 -4.06
N ALA A 50 4.81 -4.50 -5.33
CA ALA A 50 5.83 -3.58 -5.78
C ALA A 50 5.30 -2.15 -5.66
N VAL A 51 6.05 -1.25 -5.03
CA VAL A 51 5.67 0.16 -4.89
C VAL A 51 6.67 1.03 -5.64
N ALA A 52 6.16 1.79 -6.61
CA ALA A 52 6.98 2.72 -7.37
C ALA A 52 7.22 4.01 -6.57
N PRO A 53 8.38 4.66 -6.74
CA PRO A 53 8.62 6.01 -6.24
C PRO A 53 7.51 6.98 -6.65
N LEU A 54 7.23 7.95 -5.78
CA LEU A 54 6.24 8.98 -6.07
C LEU A 54 6.73 9.84 -7.25
N GLN A 55 5.92 9.96 -8.30
CA GLN A 55 6.22 10.83 -9.44
C GLN A 55 5.80 12.27 -9.16
N ASP A 56 6.39 13.24 -9.86
CA ASP A 56 6.02 14.65 -9.72
C ASP A 56 4.53 14.88 -9.97
N GLY A 57 3.87 15.54 -9.01
CA GLY A 57 2.43 15.81 -9.04
C GLY A 57 1.54 14.67 -8.52
N GLU A 58 2.08 13.47 -8.26
CA GLU A 58 1.32 12.41 -7.60
C GLU A 58 1.25 12.63 -6.08
N LYS A 59 0.09 12.36 -5.48
CA LYS A 59 -0.11 12.47 -4.01
C LYS A 59 0.18 11.17 -3.26
N LEU A 60 0.09 10.04 -3.95
CA LEU A 60 0.25 8.70 -3.38
C LEU A 60 1.08 7.85 -4.34
N PRO A 61 1.96 6.97 -3.82
CA PRO A 61 2.76 6.08 -4.64
C PRO A 61 1.89 5.01 -5.30
N ARG A 62 2.34 4.48 -6.43
CA ARG A 62 1.65 3.41 -7.15
C ARG A 62 2.07 2.04 -6.64
N ALA A 63 1.08 1.20 -6.32
CA ALA A 63 1.29 -0.19 -5.94
C ALA A 63 0.79 -1.14 -7.04
N THR A 64 1.63 -2.12 -7.38
CA THR A 64 1.34 -3.17 -8.36
C THR A 64 1.50 -4.53 -7.70
N VAL A 65 0.50 -5.40 -7.88
CA VAL A 65 0.59 -6.80 -7.44
C VAL A 65 1.59 -7.53 -8.33
N VAL A 66 2.55 -8.21 -7.71
CA VAL A 66 3.55 -9.03 -8.40
C VAL A 66 3.31 -10.51 -8.13
N THR A 67 3.59 -11.34 -9.12
CA THR A 67 3.54 -12.80 -8.99
C THR A 67 4.68 -13.32 -8.09
N PRO A 68 4.57 -14.55 -7.54
CA PRO A 68 5.62 -15.10 -6.67
C PRO A 68 7.02 -15.10 -7.31
N GLY A 69 7.12 -15.43 -8.61
CA GLY A 69 8.39 -15.41 -9.34
C GLY A 69 8.95 -14.00 -9.50
N GLN A 70 8.10 -13.01 -9.80
CA GLN A 70 8.51 -11.60 -9.86
C GLN A 70 8.97 -11.09 -8.49
N ALA A 71 8.23 -11.40 -7.42
CA ALA A 71 8.60 -11.02 -6.06
C ALA A 71 9.95 -11.63 -5.66
N ALA A 72 10.21 -12.89 -6.01
CA ALA A 72 11.50 -13.52 -5.79
C ALA A 72 12.64 -12.81 -6.55
N GLY A 73 12.44 -12.49 -7.83
CA GLY A 73 13.40 -11.74 -8.63
C GLY A 73 13.67 -10.34 -8.08
N MET A 74 12.64 -9.62 -7.63
CA MET A 74 12.78 -8.31 -7.00
C MET A 74 13.60 -8.38 -5.72
N ARG A 75 13.31 -9.34 -4.84
CA ARG A 75 14.09 -9.56 -3.61
C ARG A 75 15.55 -9.90 -3.92
N ALA A 76 15.79 -10.76 -4.90
CA ALA A 76 17.14 -11.12 -5.35
C ALA A 76 17.91 -9.89 -5.89
N ALA A 77 17.20 -8.94 -6.50
CA ALA A 77 17.75 -7.67 -6.98
C ALA A 77 17.83 -6.58 -5.89
N GLY A 78 17.52 -6.89 -4.62
CA GLY A 78 17.52 -5.93 -3.51
C GLY A 78 16.35 -4.93 -3.52
N VAL A 79 15.32 -5.17 -4.34
CA VAL A 79 14.12 -4.34 -4.40
C VAL A 79 13.09 -4.88 -3.40
N PRO A 80 12.66 -4.07 -2.42
CA PRO A 80 11.69 -4.52 -1.41
C PRO A 80 10.32 -4.75 -2.03
N VAL A 81 9.63 -5.76 -1.50
CA VAL A 81 8.21 -6.01 -1.74
C VAL A 81 7.44 -5.84 -0.43
N PHE A 82 6.26 -5.28 -0.54
CA PHE A 82 5.41 -4.93 0.59
C PHE A 82 4.18 -5.82 0.64
N SER A 83 3.50 -5.81 1.78
CA SER A 83 2.23 -6.48 1.98
C SER A 83 1.09 -5.48 2.10
N PRO A 84 -0.11 -5.80 1.58
CA PRO A 84 -1.29 -5.02 1.89
C PRO A 84 -1.59 -5.13 3.38
N HIS A 85 -1.78 -3.99 4.06
CA HIS A 85 -1.96 -3.97 5.52
C HIS A 85 -3.20 -4.76 5.99
N PHE A 86 -4.20 -4.95 5.13
CA PHE A 86 -5.36 -5.77 5.48
C PHE A 86 -5.04 -7.26 5.67
N ALA A 87 -3.86 -7.72 5.22
CA ALA A 87 -3.42 -9.10 5.40
C ALA A 87 -2.80 -9.33 6.79
N SER A 88 -2.15 -8.30 7.35
CA SER A 88 -1.49 -8.31 8.65
C SER A 88 -2.38 -7.75 9.77
N CYS A 89 -3.33 -6.87 9.45
CA CYS A 89 -4.16 -6.20 10.45
C CYS A 89 -5.26 -7.13 11.02
N PRO A 90 -5.29 -7.38 12.34
CA PRO A 90 -6.34 -8.19 12.98
C PRO A 90 -7.74 -7.56 12.82
N GLU A 91 -7.82 -6.25 12.63
CA GLU A 91 -9.09 -5.52 12.47
C GLU A 91 -9.50 -5.26 11.02
N ALA A 92 -8.82 -5.90 10.05
CA ALA A 92 -9.09 -5.72 8.64
C ALA A 92 -10.57 -5.95 8.26
N ASP A 93 -11.18 -6.99 8.81
CA ASP A 93 -12.58 -7.32 8.52
C ASP A 93 -13.57 -6.29 9.06
N SER A 94 -13.30 -5.74 10.25
CA SER A 94 -14.05 -4.62 10.81
C SER A 94 -14.05 -3.42 9.86
N PHE A 95 -12.90 -3.08 9.27
CA PHE A 95 -12.79 -2.00 8.28
C PHE A 95 -13.52 -2.31 6.98
N ARG A 96 -13.40 -3.53 6.44
CA ARG A 96 -14.09 -3.96 5.22
C ARG A 96 -15.61 -3.86 5.38
N ARG A 97 -16.17 -4.33 6.50
CA ARG A 97 -17.61 -4.24 6.80
C ARG A 97 -18.06 -2.78 6.85
N ARG A 98 -17.33 -1.90 7.54
CA ARG A 98 -17.63 -0.45 7.59
C ARG A 98 -17.55 0.22 6.21
N GLY A 99 -16.60 -0.19 5.37
CA GLY A 99 -16.46 0.28 3.99
C GLY A 99 -17.69 -0.08 3.14
N ARG A 100 -18.14 -1.34 3.21
CA ARG A 100 -19.36 -1.81 2.51
C ARG A 100 -20.60 -1.05 2.95
N ALA A 101 -20.79 -0.84 4.26
CA ALA A 101 -21.91 -0.08 4.79
C ALA A 101 -21.94 1.38 4.29
N ARG A 102 -20.78 2.04 4.18
CA ARG A 102 -20.67 3.39 3.60
C ARG A 102 -20.97 3.42 2.10
N GLY A 103 -20.52 2.41 1.35
CA GLY A 103 -20.81 2.28 -0.07
C GLY A 103 -22.31 2.07 -0.35
N ALA A 104 -22.97 1.24 0.46
CA ALA A 104 -24.41 1.01 0.37
C ALA A 104 -25.22 2.29 0.65
N ARG A 105 -24.85 3.07 1.68
CA ARG A 105 -25.50 4.35 2.00
C ARG A 105 -25.37 5.38 0.87
N GLN A 106 -24.24 5.43 0.17
CA GLN A 106 -24.04 6.36 -0.94
C GLN A 106 -24.86 6.00 -2.18
N LYS A 107 -25.15 4.71 -2.42
CA LYS A 107 -26.00 4.26 -3.54
C LYS A 107 -27.50 4.53 -3.32
N GLY A 108 -27.93 4.84 -2.10
CA GLY A 108 -29.33 5.06 -1.73
C GLY A 108 -29.77 6.52 -1.66
N ARG A 109 -28.91 7.50 -2.01
CA ARG A 109 -29.27 8.92 -2.03
C ARG A 109 -29.82 9.28 -3.43
N PRO A 110 -31.10 9.65 -3.59
CA PRO A 110 -31.57 10.21 -4.86
C PRO A 110 -30.83 11.53 -5.13
N ARG A 111 -30.56 11.81 -6.41
CA ARG A 111 -30.02 13.10 -6.84
C ARG A 111 -30.99 14.23 -6.55
#